data_AF-A0A9C9N8F1-F1
#
_entry.id   AF-A0A9C9N8F1-F1
#
_cell.length_a   1.000
_cell.length_b   1.000
_cell.length_c   1.000
_cell.angle_alpha   90.00
_cell.angle_beta   90.00
_cell.angle_gamma   90.00
#
_symmetry.space_group_name_H-M   'P 1'
#
loop_
_entity.id
_entity.type
_entity.pdbx_description
1 polymer ?
#
loop_
_entity_poly.entity_id
_entity_poly.type
_entity_poly.pdbx_seq_one_letter_code
_entity_poly.pdbx_strand_id
1 'polypeptide(L)'
;LAQRIVAHRDENGPFPHRTALMAVPGLGAKTFEQAAGFLRLRDGDNPLDGSAIHPESYAVAEAVLARAGLTVRTTPAERAPTLARLRASHPLENLAAELEVGLPTLTDIFEQLVRPGRDPRQDLPAPILRSDVLTMEDLRVGMRLKGTVRNVVDFGAFVDVGVKQDGLLHRSQIPVGERLRVGDVIAVAILNVEPERGRISLGWPGGG
;
A
#
# COMPACT_ATOMS: atom_id res chain seq x y z
N LEU A 1 -2.61 -3.16 25.32
CA LEU A 1 -2.19 -1.75 25.12
C LEU A 1 -3.33 -0.89 24.59
N ALA A 2 -3.95 -1.23 23.46
CA ALA A 2 -5.05 -0.47 22.86
C ALA A 2 -6.19 -0.11 23.84
N GLN A 3 -6.71 -1.09 24.60
CA GLN A 3 -7.75 -0.86 25.62
C GLN A 3 -7.32 0.15 26.70
N ARG A 4 -6.03 0.17 27.08
CA ARG A 4 -5.50 1.11 28.09
C ARG A 4 -5.39 2.52 27.55
N ILE A 5 -5.06 2.68 26.27
CA ILE A 5 -5.04 3.99 25.60
C ILE A 5 -6.47 4.56 25.55
N VAL A 6 -7.46 3.73 25.21
CA VAL A 6 -8.88 4.14 25.21
C VAL A 6 -9.33 4.53 26.62
N ALA A 7 -9.10 3.67 27.62
CA ALA A 7 -9.47 3.96 29.01
C ALA A 7 -8.83 5.25 29.52
N HIS A 8 -7.53 5.44 29.28
CA HIS A 8 -6.83 6.66 29.68
C HIS A 8 -7.42 7.91 29.02
N ARG A 9 -7.78 7.84 27.73
CA ARG A 9 -8.41 8.95 27.01
C ARG A 9 -9.81 9.25 27.54
N ASP A 10 -10.58 8.21 27.86
CA ASP A 10 -11.95 8.37 28.36
C ASP A 10 -11.95 8.97 29.78
N GLU A 11 -10.91 8.69 30.59
CA GLU A 11 -10.73 9.25 31.94
C GLU A 11 -10.10 10.65 31.95
N ASN A 12 -9.09 10.91 31.11
CA ASN A 12 -8.26 12.12 31.16
C ASN A 12 -8.52 13.10 30.00
N GLY A 13 -9.38 12.72 29.06
CA GLY A 13 -9.64 13.48 27.83
C GLY A 13 -8.68 13.14 26.68
N PRO A 14 -8.79 13.86 25.54
CA PRO A 14 -7.92 13.64 24.38
C PRO A 14 -6.45 13.95 24.69
N PHE A 15 -5.54 13.22 24.04
CA PHE A 15 -4.10 13.47 24.18
C PHE A 15 -3.70 14.76 23.44
N PRO A 16 -3.06 15.73 24.09
CA PRO A 16 -2.67 17.00 23.44
C PRO A 16 -1.41 16.88 22.58
N HIS A 17 -0.57 15.87 22.81
CA HIS A 17 0.70 15.65 22.09
C HIS A 17 1.12 14.18 22.24
N ARG A 18 1.92 13.66 21.30
CA ARG A 18 2.27 12.23 21.28
C ARG A 18 2.98 11.77 22.56
N THR A 19 3.85 12.58 23.14
CA THR A 19 4.56 12.25 24.38
C THR A 19 3.63 12.02 25.57
N ALA A 20 2.41 12.58 25.57
CA ALA A 20 1.40 12.27 26.60
C ALA A 20 0.98 10.80 26.59
N LEU A 21 1.15 10.07 25.49
CA LEU A 21 0.88 8.63 25.42
C LEU A 21 1.77 7.83 26.39
N MET A 22 2.94 8.35 26.76
CA MET A 22 3.83 7.72 27.75
C MET A 22 3.22 7.67 29.15
N ALA A 23 2.19 8.47 29.44
CA ALA A 23 1.43 8.40 30.68
C ALA A 23 0.52 7.16 30.75
N VAL A 24 0.29 6.46 29.64
CA VAL A 24 -0.55 5.26 29.60
C VAL A 24 0.19 4.07 30.24
N PRO A 25 -0.40 3.40 31.26
CA PRO A 25 0.26 2.27 31.92
C PRO A 25 0.66 1.14 30.96
N GLY A 26 1.96 0.86 30.92
CA GLY A 26 2.56 -0.16 30.04
C GLY A 26 2.96 0.34 28.65
N LEU A 27 2.89 1.65 28.39
CA LEU A 27 3.48 2.28 27.21
C LEU A 27 4.86 2.86 27.58
N GLY A 28 5.88 2.00 27.63
CA GLY A 28 7.26 2.41 27.91
C GLY A 28 7.94 3.06 26.71
N ALA A 29 9.13 3.65 26.91
CA ALA A 29 9.88 4.38 25.87
C ALA A 29 10.05 3.60 24.55
N LYS A 30 10.45 2.32 24.62
CA LYS A 30 10.60 1.47 23.43
C LYS A 30 9.28 1.20 22.71
N THR A 31 8.19 1.01 23.47
CA THR A 31 6.86 0.81 22.91
C THR A 31 6.34 2.10 22.27
N PHE A 32 6.64 3.25 22.88
CA PHE A 32 6.34 4.56 22.32
C PHE A 32 7.06 4.78 21.00
N GLU A 33 8.38 4.59 20.96
CA GLU A 33 9.19 4.72 19.74
C GLU A 33 8.65 3.86 18.59
N GLN A 34 8.28 2.60 18.85
CA GLN A 34 7.74 1.74 17.80
C GLN A 34 6.31 2.11 17.36
N ALA A 35 5.55 2.85 18.18
CA ALA A 35 4.15 3.17 17.93
C ALA A 35 3.91 4.62 17.50
N ALA A 36 4.78 5.56 17.88
CA ALA A 36 4.51 7.00 17.79
C ALA A 36 4.29 7.47 16.34
N GLY A 37 5.03 6.91 15.38
CA GLY A 37 4.85 7.23 13.95
C GLY A 37 3.50 6.79 13.37
N PHE A 38 2.84 5.82 13.99
CA PHE A 38 1.55 5.28 13.54
C PHE A 38 0.35 5.94 14.24
N LEU A 39 0.57 6.60 15.39
CA LEU A 39 -0.47 7.25 16.16
C LEU A 39 -0.61 8.71 15.74
N ARG A 40 -1.77 9.11 15.22
CA ARG A 40 -2.01 10.48 14.74
C ARG A 40 -2.91 11.25 15.71
N LEU A 41 -2.49 12.46 16.09
CA LEU A 41 -3.29 13.40 16.87
C LEU A 41 -3.66 14.57 15.96
N ARG A 42 -4.93 14.62 15.52
CA ARG A 42 -5.39 15.63 14.55
C ARG A 42 -5.48 17.03 15.15
N ASP A 43 -5.84 17.09 16.43
CA ASP A 43 -6.07 18.34 17.16
C ASP A 43 -5.02 18.53 18.27
N GLY A 44 -3.82 17.96 18.08
CA GLY A 44 -2.70 18.13 19.01
C GLY A 44 -2.05 19.51 18.92
N ASP A 45 -1.30 19.88 19.96
CA ASP A 45 -0.60 21.17 20.06
C ASP A 45 0.45 21.35 18.95
N ASN A 46 1.09 20.25 18.55
CA ASN A 46 2.03 20.22 17.44
C ASN A 46 1.35 19.67 16.16
N PRO A 47 1.20 20.49 15.10
CA PRO A 47 0.61 20.04 13.84
C PRO A 47 1.33 18.85 13.18
N LEU A 48 2.60 18.58 13.52
CA LEU A 48 3.34 17.41 13.04
C LEU A 48 2.80 16.10 13.62
N ASP A 49 2.11 16.12 14.78
CA ASP A 49 1.47 14.94 15.38
C ASP A 49 0.33 14.38 14.51
N GLY A 50 -0.24 15.21 13.63
CA GLY A 50 -1.24 14.80 12.64
C GLY A 50 -0.67 14.05 11.43
N SER A 51 0.66 14.07 11.26
CA SER A 51 1.37 13.47 10.12
C SER A 51 1.96 12.09 10.45
N ALA A 52 2.50 11.39 9.46
CA ALA A 52 3.27 10.17 9.68
C ALA A 52 4.75 10.43 10.09
N ILE A 53 5.17 11.69 10.21
CA ILE A 53 6.54 12.04 10.61
C ILE A 53 6.76 11.57 12.04
N HIS A 54 7.78 10.76 12.26
CA HIS A 54 8.13 10.26 13.60
C HIS A 54 8.69 11.40 14.47
N PRO A 55 8.43 11.45 15.79
CA PRO A 55 8.97 12.50 16.67
C PRO A 55 10.49 12.66 16.61
N GLU A 56 11.24 11.59 16.33
CA GLU A 56 12.71 11.64 16.13
C GLU A 56 13.11 12.57 14.96
N SER A 57 12.20 12.75 14.00
CA SER A 57 12.41 13.53 12.78
C SER A 57 11.81 14.94 12.87
N TYR A 58 11.29 15.37 14.03
CA TYR A 58 10.69 16.71 14.17
C TYR A 58 11.69 17.82 13.97
N ALA A 59 12.90 17.68 14.52
CA ALA A 59 13.97 18.66 14.30
C ALA A 59 14.29 18.82 12.80
N VAL A 60 14.30 17.73 12.04
CA VAL A 60 14.55 17.76 10.58
C VAL A 60 13.38 18.42 9.85
N ALA A 61 12.14 18.06 10.18
CA ALA A 61 10.95 18.65 9.57
C ALA A 61 10.85 20.16 9.82
N GLU A 62 11.16 20.60 11.04
CA GLU A 62 11.23 22.02 11.40
C GLU A 62 12.35 22.75 10.64
N ALA A 63 13.54 22.15 10.52
CA ALA A 63 14.65 22.73 9.77
C ALA A 63 14.34 22.88 8.27
N VAL A 64 13.62 21.92 7.67
CA VAL A 64 13.15 22.01 6.27
C VAL A 64 12.17 23.17 6.11
N LEU A 65 11.19 23.30 7.01
CA LEU A 65 10.23 24.41 6.98
C LEU A 65 10.95 25.77 7.15
N ALA A 66 11.88 25.86 8.10
CA ALA A 66 12.64 27.07 8.36
C ALA A 66 13.46 27.52 7.13
N ARG A 67 14.12 26.59 6.42
CA ARG A 67 14.82 26.89 5.16
C ARG A 67 13.89 27.41 4.06
N ALA A 68 12.63 27.00 4.08
CA ALA A 68 11.60 27.53 3.18
C ALA A 68 10.95 28.83 3.68
N GLY A 69 11.35 29.36 4.84
CA GLY A 69 10.72 30.52 5.48
C GLY A 69 9.32 30.23 6.06
N LEU A 70 9.03 28.97 6.38
CA LEU A 70 7.73 28.48 6.83
C LEU A 70 7.81 28.01 8.30
N THR A 71 6.65 27.77 8.90
CA THR A 71 6.54 27.20 10.25
C THR A 71 5.67 25.94 10.25
N VAL A 72 5.74 25.16 11.34
CA VAL A 72 4.85 24.00 11.55
C VAL A 72 3.37 24.37 11.63
N ARG A 73 3.02 25.66 11.77
CA ARG A 73 1.64 26.16 11.74
C ARG A 73 1.19 26.63 10.35
N THR A 74 2.12 26.84 9.42
CA THR A 74 1.79 27.21 8.04
C THR A 74 0.94 26.12 7.39
N THR A 75 -0.10 26.50 6.65
CA THR A 75 -1.05 25.53 6.08
C THR A 75 -0.40 24.65 5.00
N PRO A 76 -0.86 23.40 4.80
CA PRO A 76 -0.34 22.55 3.72
C PRO A 76 -0.45 23.19 2.32
N ALA A 77 -1.51 23.98 2.08
CA ALA A 77 -1.73 24.69 0.82
C ALA A 77 -0.63 25.74 0.54
N GLU A 78 -0.16 26.44 1.57
CA GLU A 78 0.94 27.41 1.47
C GLU A 78 2.32 26.72 1.42
N ARG A 79 2.47 25.58 2.09
CA ARG A 79 3.71 24.79 2.06
C ARG A 79 4.01 24.22 0.68
N ALA A 80 2.99 23.68 0.01
CA ALA A 80 3.15 22.96 -1.26
C ALA A 80 3.96 23.73 -2.33
N PRO A 81 3.59 24.96 -2.73
CA PRO A 81 4.32 25.69 -3.76
C PRO A 81 5.70 26.18 -3.28
N THR A 82 5.90 26.36 -1.99
CA THR A 82 7.16 26.87 -1.42
C THR A 82 8.18 25.76 -1.26
N LEU A 83 7.78 24.60 -0.75
CA LEU A 83 8.63 23.41 -0.68
C LEU A 83 8.98 22.85 -2.06
N ALA A 84 8.08 22.99 -3.05
CA ALA A 84 8.40 22.67 -4.44
C ALA A 84 9.53 23.56 -5.00
N ARG A 85 9.49 24.88 -4.70
CA ARG A 85 10.56 25.82 -5.08
C ARG A 85 11.89 25.53 -4.36
N LEU A 86 11.84 25.15 -3.08
CA LEU A 86 13.02 24.72 -2.34
C LEU A 86 13.67 23.49 -3.01
N ARG A 87 12.87 22.47 -3.36
CA ARG A 87 13.36 21.26 -4.05
C ARG A 87 13.95 21.56 -5.44
N ALA A 88 13.39 22.54 -6.16
CA ALA A 88 13.89 22.93 -7.47
C ALA A 88 15.23 23.68 -7.39
N SER A 89 15.47 24.42 -6.30
CA SER A 89 16.70 25.19 -6.10
C SER A 89 17.80 24.41 -5.39
N HIS A 90 17.43 23.44 -4.55
CA HIS A 90 18.35 22.65 -3.74
C HIS A 90 18.00 21.17 -3.90
N PRO A 91 18.86 20.38 -4.57
CA PRO A 91 18.70 18.93 -4.66
C PRO A 91 18.53 18.32 -3.26
N LEU A 92 17.63 17.35 -3.13
CA LEU A 92 17.32 16.73 -1.83
C LEU A 92 18.53 16.00 -1.25
N GLU A 93 19.43 15.51 -2.09
CA GLU A 93 20.67 14.84 -1.71
C GLU A 93 21.57 15.76 -0.89
N ASN A 94 21.71 17.02 -1.31
CA ASN A 94 22.51 18.01 -0.60
C ASN A 94 21.87 18.37 0.73
N LEU A 95 20.55 18.60 0.71
CA LEU A 95 19.80 18.93 1.92
C LEU A 95 19.79 17.77 2.93
N ALA A 96 19.76 16.52 2.45
CA ALA A 96 19.85 15.32 3.27
C ALA A 96 21.22 15.22 3.95
N ALA A 97 22.31 15.49 3.22
CA ALA A 97 23.65 15.53 3.78
C ALA A 97 23.81 16.66 4.81
N GLU A 98 23.30 17.86 4.53
CA GLU A 98 23.34 19.00 5.47
C GLU A 98 22.55 18.76 6.76
N LEU A 99 21.45 18.03 6.67
CA LEU A 99 20.57 17.69 7.81
C LEU A 99 20.95 16.36 8.47
N GLU A 100 22.04 15.74 8.02
CA GLU A 100 22.53 14.43 8.50
C GLU A 100 21.43 13.35 8.53
N VAL A 101 20.55 13.36 7.52
CA VAL A 101 19.40 12.47 7.41
C VAL A 101 19.46 11.66 6.12
N GLY A 102 18.94 10.44 6.12
CA GLY A 102 18.83 9.64 4.91
C GLY A 102 17.92 10.31 3.87
N LEU A 103 18.31 10.23 2.59
CA LEU A 103 17.50 10.73 1.47
C LEU A 103 16.06 10.17 1.46
N PRO A 104 15.82 8.86 1.72
CA PRO A 104 14.45 8.33 1.79
C PRO A 104 13.62 9.02 2.88
N THR A 105 14.20 9.16 4.09
CA THR A 105 13.56 9.81 5.23
C THR A 105 13.24 11.27 4.93
N LEU A 106 14.17 12.02 4.32
CA LEU A 106 13.92 13.41 3.93
C LEU A 106 12.79 13.50 2.90
N THR A 107 12.77 12.60 1.91
CA THR A 107 11.72 12.55 0.90
C THR A 107 10.35 12.35 1.53
N ASP A 108 10.23 11.38 2.45
CA ASP A 108 8.99 11.12 3.18
C ASP A 108 8.56 12.32 4.04
N ILE A 109 9.50 13.00 4.70
CA ILE A 109 9.22 14.23 5.46
C ILE A 109 8.63 15.31 4.55
N PHE A 110 9.23 15.56 3.38
CA PHE A 110 8.71 16.54 2.42
C PHE A 110 7.28 16.20 1.99
N GLU A 111 7.00 14.93 1.69
CA GLU A 111 5.66 14.52 1.30
C GLU A 111 4.64 14.71 2.43
N GLN A 112 4.99 14.33 3.66
CA GLN A 112 4.11 14.49 4.83
C GLN A 112 3.90 15.95 5.22
N LEU A 113 4.88 16.84 5.00
CA LEU A 113 4.73 18.28 5.22
C LEU A 113 3.71 18.91 4.26
N VAL A 114 3.66 18.42 3.01
CA VAL A 114 2.75 18.90 1.96
C VAL A 114 1.37 18.23 2.05
N ARG A 115 1.31 16.94 2.42
CA ARG A 115 0.08 16.16 2.52
C ARG A 115 0.07 15.37 3.84
N PRO A 116 -0.14 16.04 4.99
CA PRO A 116 -0.11 15.37 6.28
C PRO A 116 -1.19 14.30 6.34
N GLY A 117 -0.78 13.08 6.70
CA GLY A 117 -1.70 11.97 6.85
C GLY A 117 -2.15 11.32 5.53
N ARG A 118 -1.50 11.63 4.40
CA ARG A 118 -1.61 10.84 3.17
C ARG A 118 -1.42 9.37 3.49
N ASP A 119 -2.32 8.55 2.97
CA ASP A 119 -2.24 7.11 3.07
C ASP A 119 -1.41 6.58 1.90
N PRO A 120 -0.21 6.00 2.12
CA PRO A 120 0.63 5.46 1.04
C PRO A 120 -0.10 4.39 0.21
N ARG A 121 -1.14 3.76 0.77
CA ARG A 121 -1.97 2.78 0.06
C ARG A 121 -2.79 3.38 -1.08
N GLN A 122 -3.00 4.70 -1.09
CA GLN A 122 -3.70 5.38 -2.21
C GLN A 122 -2.86 5.41 -3.49
N ASP A 123 -1.54 5.31 -3.37
CA ASP A 123 -0.60 5.34 -4.50
C ASP A 123 -0.12 3.96 -4.91
N LEU A 124 -0.28 2.97 -4.03
CA LEU A 124 -0.04 1.58 -4.38
C LEU A 124 -1.18 1.10 -5.30
N PRO A 125 -0.88 0.30 -6.33
CA PRO A 125 -1.93 -0.43 -7.02
C PRO A 125 -2.72 -1.17 -5.95
N ALA A 126 -4.06 -1.06 -6.03
CA ALA A 126 -4.94 -1.74 -5.10
C ALA A 126 -4.42 -3.17 -4.96
N PRO A 127 -4.21 -3.67 -3.72
CA PRO A 127 -3.81 -5.06 -3.55
C PRO A 127 -4.76 -5.87 -4.40
N ILE A 128 -4.20 -6.76 -5.24
CA ILE A 128 -5.01 -7.77 -5.91
C ILE A 128 -5.56 -8.59 -4.75
N LEU A 129 -6.72 -8.18 -4.26
CA LEU A 129 -7.55 -9.01 -3.44
C LEU A 129 -7.63 -10.28 -4.27
N ARG A 130 -7.17 -11.40 -3.71
CA ARG A 130 -7.80 -12.67 -4.04
C ARG A 130 -9.21 -12.54 -3.52
N SER A 131 -10.01 -11.75 -4.23
CA SER A 131 -11.42 -11.58 -4.06
C SER A 131 -11.96 -12.95 -4.40
N ASP A 132 -12.28 -13.61 -3.31
CA ASP A 132 -13.24 -14.68 -3.25
C ASP A 132 -12.64 -15.99 -3.73
N VAL A 133 -12.74 -17.02 -2.89
CA VAL A 133 -12.61 -18.39 -3.36
C VAL A 133 -13.73 -18.55 -4.37
N LEU A 134 -13.45 -18.29 -5.65
CA LEU A 134 -14.39 -18.51 -6.73
C LEU A 134 -14.75 -20.00 -6.64
N THR A 135 -16.05 -20.27 -6.56
CA THR A 135 -16.55 -21.63 -6.58
C THR A 135 -16.83 -22.03 -8.04
N MET A 136 -16.94 -23.33 -8.31
CA MET A 136 -17.24 -23.80 -9.67
C MET A 136 -18.59 -23.25 -10.16
N GLU A 137 -19.50 -22.98 -9.23
CA GLU A 137 -20.84 -22.45 -9.43
C GLU A 137 -20.85 -20.98 -9.87
N ASP A 138 -19.80 -20.22 -9.53
CA ASP A 138 -19.65 -18.81 -9.90
C ASP A 138 -19.11 -18.63 -11.33
N LEU A 139 -18.51 -19.68 -11.90
CA LEU A 139 -17.94 -19.65 -13.24
C LEU A 139 -19.04 -19.67 -14.30
N ARG A 140 -19.03 -18.65 -15.16
CA ARG A 140 -19.93 -18.55 -16.30
C ARG A 140 -19.16 -18.65 -17.61
N VAL A 141 -19.72 -19.35 -18.59
CA VAL A 141 -19.19 -19.38 -19.95
C VAL A 141 -19.10 -17.95 -20.49
N GLY A 142 -17.97 -17.62 -21.11
CA GLY A 142 -17.63 -16.28 -21.61
C GLY A 142 -16.92 -15.38 -20.58
N MET A 143 -16.86 -15.77 -19.30
CA MET A 143 -16.12 -15.02 -18.29
C MET A 143 -14.62 -15.02 -18.61
N ARG A 144 -13.98 -13.85 -18.48
CA ARG A 144 -12.53 -13.68 -18.71
C ARG A 144 -11.83 -13.49 -17.37
N LEU A 145 -10.80 -14.27 -17.14
CA LEU A 145 -10.05 -14.31 -15.90
C LEU A 145 -8.55 -14.31 -16.20
N LYS A 146 -7.75 -13.91 -15.22
CA LYS A 146 -6.31 -14.16 -15.24
C LYS A 146 -6.04 -15.41 -14.42
N GLY A 147 -5.23 -16.31 -14.94
CA GLY A 147 -4.84 -17.52 -14.25
C GLY A 147 -3.36 -17.81 -14.40
N THR A 148 -2.85 -18.67 -13.52
CA THR A 148 -1.44 -19.05 -13.50
C THR A 148 -1.27 -20.47 -14.04
N VAL A 149 -0.38 -20.65 -15.00
CA VAL A 149 -0.07 -21.98 -15.56
C VAL A 149 0.58 -22.85 -14.49
N ARG A 150 -0.09 -23.92 -14.07
CA ARG A 150 0.44 -24.88 -13.08
C ARG A 150 1.18 -26.03 -13.72
N ASN A 151 0.76 -26.44 -14.91
CA ASN A 151 1.39 -27.53 -15.63
C ASN A 151 1.19 -27.38 -17.14
N VAL A 152 2.17 -27.82 -17.93
CA VAL A 152 2.12 -27.81 -19.40
C VAL A 152 2.30 -29.25 -19.88
N VAL A 153 1.41 -29.71 -20.74
CA VAL A 153 1.39 -31.06 -21.31
C VAL A 153 1.27 -30.97 -22.84
N ASP A 154 1.52 -32.07 -23.56
CA ASP A 154 1.58 -32.05 -25.03
C ASP A 154 0.29 -31.56 -25.70
N PHE A 155 -0.86 -31.80 -25.06
CA PHE A 155 -2.19 -31.44 -25.56
C PHE A 155 -2.75 -30.13 -24.99
N GLY A 156 -2.03 -29.43 -24.11
CA GLY A 156 -2.52 -28.17 -23.53
C GLY A 156 -1.80 -27.73 -22.26
N ALA A 157 -2.40 -26.80 -21.55
CA ALA A 157 -1.88 -26.29 -20.28
C ALA A 157 -2.99 -26.28 -19.22
N PHE A 158 -2.63 -26.64 -17.98
CA PHE A 158 -3.49 -26.52 -16.82
C PHE A 158 -3.23 -25.17 -16.15
N VAL A 159 -4.29 -24.39 -16.00
CA VAL A 159 -4.25 -23.01 -15.51
C VAL A 159 -5.12 -22.91 -14.26
N ASP A 160 -4.52 -22.47 -13.17
CA ASP A 160 -5.24 -22.11 -11.94
C ASP A 160 -5.92 -20.75 -12.16
N VAL A 161 -7.24 -20.75 -12.15
CA VAL A 161 -8.09 -19.55 -12.32
C VAL A 161 -8.65 -19.02 -11.00
N GLY A 162 -8.13 -19.50 -9.86
CA GLY A 162 -8.56 -19.09 -8.52
C GLY A 162 -9.70 -19.92 -7.93
N VAL A 163 -10.04 -21.05 -8.55
CA VAL A 163 -10.98 -22.05 -8.03
C VAL A 163 -10.21 -23.30 -7.59
N LYS A 164 -10.85 -24.22 -6.85
CA LYS A 164 -10.17 -25.45 -6.36
C LYS A 164 -9.70 -26.39 -7.50
N GLN A 165 -10.23 -26.24 -8.71
CA GLN A 165 -9.98 -27.06 -9.88
C GLN A 165 -9.23 -26.27 -10.96
N ASP A 166 -8.21 -26.87 -11.55
CA ASP A 166 -7.51 -26.26 -12.68
C ASP A 166 -8.35 -26.35 -13.95
N GLY A 167 -8.32 -25.27 -14.74
CA GLY A 167 -8.89 -25.29 -16.08
C GLY A 167 -7.89 -25.76 -17.12
N LEU A 168 -8.38 -26.50 -18.11
CA LEU A 168 -7.58 -26.99 -19.23
C LEU A 168 -7.70 -26.03 -20.42
N LEU A 169 -6.59 -25.41 -20.80
CA LEU A 169 -6.43 -24.68 -22.04
C LEU A 169 -5.87 -25.63 -23.10
N HIS A 170 -6.73 -26.07 -24.03
CA HIS A 170 -6.33 -27.01 -25.07
C HIS A 170 -5.37 -26.34 -26.06
N ARG A 171 -4.39 -27.10 -26.59
CA ARG A 171 -3.38 -26.57 -27.52
C ARG A 171 -3.98 -25.92 -28.78
N SER A 172 -5.13 -26.39 -29.23
CA SER A 172 -5.84 -25.79 -30.38
C SER A 172 -6.36 -24.38 -30.12
N GLN A 173 -6.54 -24.00 -28.85
CA GLN A 173 -6.94 -22.67 -28.45
C GLN A 173 -5.74 -21.73 -28.29
N ILE A 174 -4.52 -22.28 -28.12
CA ILE A 174 -3.31 -21.49 -27.94
C ILE A 174 -2.85 -20.99 -29.32
N PRO A 175 -2.56 -19.68 -29.48
CA PRO A 175 -2.06 -19.13 -30.73
C PRO A 175 -0.78 -19.82 -31.19
N VAL A 176 -0.67 -20.02 -32.51
CA VAL A 176 0.51 -20.63 -33.12
C VAL A 176 1.74 -19.76 -32.85
N GLY A 177 2.71 -20.32 -32.12
CA GLY A 177 3.96 -19.64 -31.76
C GLY A 177 4.07 -19.28 -30.28
N GLU A 178 2.94 -19.28 -29.54
CA GLU A 178 2.94 -18.98 -28.11
C GLU A 178 3.44 -20.20 -27.31
N ARG A 179 4.40 -19.98 -26.42
CA ARG A 179 4.92 -21.04 -25.52
C ARG A 179 4.60 -20.68 -24.09
N LEU A 180 3.73 -21.48 -23.47
CA LEU A 180 3.43 -21.38 -22.05
C LEU A 180 4.48 -22.12 -21.22
N ARG A 181 4.85 -21.53 -20.09
CA ARG A 181 5.70 -22.13 -19.06
C ARG A 181 4.95 -22.18 -17.75
N VAL A 182 5.35 -23.12 -16.89
CA VAL A 182 4.83 -23.19 -15.52
C VAL A 182 5.19 -21.90 -14.78
N GLY A 183 4.20 -21.29 -14.13
CA GLY A 183 4.32 -20.00 -13.43
C GLY A 183 3.86 -18.79 -14.25
N ASP A 184 3.63 -18.94 -15.56
CA ASP A 184 3.17 -17.82 -16.40
C ASP A 184 1.75 -17.38 -15.98
N VAL A 185 1.53 -16.07 -15.90
CA VAL A 185 0.22 -15.48 -15.65
C VAL A 185 -0.40 -15.07 -16.97
N ILE A 186 -1.44 -15.77 -17.40
CA ILE A 186 -2.12 -15.56 -18.68
C ILE A 186 -3.58 -15.18 -18.47
N ALA A 187 -4.13 -14.41 -19.40
CA ALA A 187 -5.57 -14.22 -19.47
C ALA A 187 -6.21 -15.42 -20.20
N VAL A 188 -7.39 -15.85 -19.75
CA VAL A 188 -8.14 -16.98 -20.29
C VAL A 188 -9.63 -16.66 -20.30
N ALA A 189 -10.39 -17.30 -21.19
CA ALA A 189 -11.84 -17.25 -21.21
C ALA A 189 -12.44 -18.61 -20.85
N ILE A 190 -13.52 -18.64 -20.06
CA ILE A 190 -14.24 -19.88 -19.75
C ILE A 190 -15.06 -20.29 -20.98
N LEU A 191 -14.75 -21.44 -21.57
CA LEU A 191 -15.50 -22.01 -22.69
C LEU A 191 -16.61 -22.95 -22.22
N ASN A 192 -16.33 -23.75 -21.20
CA ASN A 192 -17.30 -24.67 -20.62
C ASN A 192 -16.96 -24.97 -19.16
N VAL A 193 -17.98 -25.24 -18.35
CA VAL A 193 -17.83 -25.65 -16.95
C VAL A 193 -18.69 -26.89 -16.74
N GLU A 194 -18.09 -27.97 -16.26
CA GLU A 194 -18.76 -29.22 -15.90
C GLU A 194 -18.56 -29.46 -14.39
N PRO A 195 -19.41 -28.88 -13.51
CA PRO A 195 -19.25 -29.01 -12.05
C PRO A 195 -19.29 -30.45 -11.57
N GLU A 196 -20.18 -31.28 -12.14
CA GLU A 196 -20.33 -32.69 -11.79
C GLU A 196 -19.07 -33.52 -12.03
N ARG A 197 -18.24 -33.09 -12.99
CA ARG A 197 -16.99 -33.78 -13.37
C ARG A 197 -15.74 -33.04 -12.87
N GLY A 198 -15.91 -31.88 -12.23
CA GLY A 198 -14.83 -31.02 -11.78
C GLY A 198 -13.93 -30.52 -12.92
N ARG A 199 -14.49 -30.27 -14.12
CA ARG A 199 -13.71 -29.86 -15.31
C ARG A 199 -14.09 -28.46 -15.76
N ILE A 200 -13.07 -27.69 -16.14
CA ILE A 200 -13.21 -26.35 -16.71
C ILE A 200 -12.44 -26.31 -18.01
N SER A 201 -13.10 -25.95 -19.11
CA SER A 201 -12.48 -25.77 -20.40
C SER A 201 -12.17 -24.29 -20.61
N LEU A 202 -10.91 -23.99 -20.89
CA LEU A 202 -10.41 -22.63 -21.10
C LEU A 202 -10.09 -22.39 -22.58
N GLY A 203 -10.25 -21.13 -23.00
CA GLY A 203 -9.91 -20.63 -24.33
C GLY A 203 -8.98 -19.44 -24.25
N TRP A 204 -8.27 -19.16 -25.35
CA TRP A 204 -7.41 -17.99 -25.44
C TRP A 204 -8.26 -16.72 -25.57
N PRO A 205 -7.92 -15.64 -24.84
CA PRO A 205 -8.67 -14.39 -24.85
C PRO A 205 -8.44 -13.70 -26.20
N GLY A 206 -9.30 -13.96 -27.17
CA GLY A 206 -9.19 -13.41 -28.52
C GLY A 206 -9.71 -14.32 -29.64
N GLY A 207 -10.00 -15.60 -29.36
CA GLY A 207 -10.71 -16.47 -30.30
C GLY A 207 -12.22 -16.27 -30.17
N GLY A 208 -12.83 -15.67 -31.18
CA GLY A 208 -14.27 -15.79 -31.46
C GLY A 208 -14.57 -17.11 -32.14
#